data_AF-A0A1W2EKM3-F1
#
_entry.id   AF-A0A1W2EKM3-F1
#
_cell.length_a   1.000
_cell.length_b   1.000
_cell.length_c   1.000
_cell.angle_alpha   90.00
_cell.angle_beta   90.00
_cell.angle_gamma   90.00
#
_symmetry.space_group_name_H-M   'P 1'
#
loop_
_entity.id
_entity.type
_entity.pdbx_description
1 polymer ?
#
loop_
_entity_poly.entity_id
_entity_poly.type
_entity_poly.pdbx_seq_one_letter_code
_entity_poly.pdbx_strand_id
1 'polypeptide(L)'
;MLIWIKNPGDHKSSKMSNHIVKVLEAYFITHDVKRFVVEKPTGYSFISGQATKVSINLPGWKNQLRPFSFTNLNDQNYLEFMIKIYEDHEGVTNMLGRSNTGDELILHDVFGVIQYKGPGVFIAGGAGITPFISILRDLYKHRRLRGNKLIYSNKTSTDVIMEEELQKMLSHDFIKLFTRENIVGYIGRRIDRNYLIENITDFGQHFYVCGPSEFVKNITKHLFDLGATADTVIFEK
;
A
#
# COMPACT_ATOMS: atom_id res chain seq x y z
N MET A 1 27.62 -54.99 -9.24
CA MET A 1 26.67 -54.68 -10.32
C MET A 1 25.37 -54.21 -9.69
N LEU A 2 25.11 -52.89 -9.70
CA LEU A 2 23.78 -52.26 -9.67
C LEU A 2 24.02 -50.75 -9.70
N ILE A 3 23.78 -50.19 -10.87
CA ILE A 3 23.96 -48.78 -11.23
C ILE A 3 22.67 -48.06 -10.84
N TRP A 4 22.74 -47.06 -9.96
CA TRP A 4 21.63 -46.14 -9.73
C TRP A 4 21.72 -44.99 -10.72
N ILE A 5 20.80 -44.98 -11.68
CA ILE A 5 20.60 -43.91 -12.66
C ILE A 5 19.93 -42.74 -11.95
N LYS A 6 20.59 -41.58 -11.90
CA LYS A 6 19.94 -40.31 -11.51
C LYS A 6 19.04 -39.87 -12.66
N ASN A 7 17.74 -39.75 -12.40
CA ASN A 7 16.80 -39.06 -13.27
C ASN A 7 17.13 -37.55 -13.29
N PRO A 8 17.40 -36.93 -14.46
CA PRO A 8 17.51 -35.49 -14.57
C PRO A 8 16.13 -34.90 -14.89
N GLY A 9 15.49 -34.26 -13.91
CA GLY A 9 14.22 -33.58 -14.15
C GLY A 9 13.55 -33.08 -12.89
N ASP A 10 13.88 -31.86 -12.47
CA ASP A 10 12.94 -30.72 -12.39
C ASP A 10 13.52 -29.63 -11.47
N HIS A 11 14.47 -28.88 -12.02
CA HIS A 11 14.67 -27.49 -11.61
C HIS A 11 14.12 -26.60 -12.72
N LYS A 12 12.79 -26.49 -12.80
CA LYS A 12 12.17 -25.32 -13.41
C LYS A 12 12.49 -24.13 -12.51
N SER A 13 13.64 -23.52 -12.75
CA SER A 13 13.85 -22.10 -12.48
C SER A 13 12.69 -21.37 -13.15
N SER A 14 11.69 -20.95 -12.36
CA SER A 14 10.68 -20.01 -12.84
C SER A 14 11.45 -18.76 -13.23
N LYS A 15 11.64 -18.57 -14.53
CA LYS A 15 12.31 -17.41 -15.10
C LYS A 15 11.57 -16.18 -14.58
N MET A 16 12.14 -15.46 -13.60
CA MET A 16 11.54 -14.21 -13.11
C MET A 16 11.38 -13.29 -14.32
N SER A 17 10.14 -13.02 -14.72
CA SER A 17 9.86 -12.12 -15.82
C SER A 17 9.96 -10.70 -15.30
N ASN A 18 11.19 -10.17 -15.32
CA ASN A 18 11.41 -8.77 -15.01
C ASN A 18 10.98 -7.93 -16.23
N HIS A 19 10.23 -6.86 -15.99
CA HIS A 19 9.78 -5.94 -17.03
C HIS A 19 10.44 -4.58 -16.84
N ILE A 20 11.22 -4.13 -17.84
CA ILE A 20 11.67 -2.74 -17.88
C ILE A 20 10.50 -1.90 -18.40
N VAL A 21 10.14 -0.85 -17.66
CA VAL A 21 9.04 0.05 -17.97
C VAL A 21 9.51 1.50 -17.90
N LYS A 22 8.99 2.35 -18.79
CA LYS A 22 9.23 3.78 -18.71
C LYS A 22 8.32 4.45 -17.69
N VAL A 23 8.88 5.46 -17.03
CA VAL A 23 8.14 6.43 -16.22
C VAL A 23 7.47 7.42 -17.17
N LEU A 24 6.14 7.39 -17.22
CA LEU A 24 5.31 8.27 -18.02
C LEU A 24 5.13 9.62 -17.31
N GLU A 25 4.87 9.59 -16.00
CA GLU A 25 4.75 10.78 -15.16
C GLU A 25 5.44 10.55 -13.82
N ALA A 26 6.11 11.57 -13.29
CA ALA A 26 6.64 11.56 -11.94
C ALA A 26 6.58 12.96 -11.31
N TYR A 27 5.82 13.12 -10.24
CA TYR A 27 5.71 14.40 -9.53
C TYR A 27 5.31 14.22 -8.07
N PHE A 28 5.68 15.18 -7.23
CA PHE A 28 5.34 15.18 -5.81
C PHE A 28 3.87 15.55 -5.60
N ILE A 29 3.14 14.74 -4.83
CA ILE A 29 1.73 14.95 -4.46
C ILE A 29 1.58 15.42 -3.01
N THR A 30 2.61 15.21 -2.19
CA THR A 30 2.82 15.87 -0.90
C THR A 30 4.27 16.34 -0.85
N HIS A 31 4.71 16.92 0.27
CA HIS A 31 6.10 17.33 0.43
C HIS A 31 7.11 16.17 0.37
N ASP A 32 6.69 14.93 0.63
CA ASP A 32 7.59 13.77 0.64
C ASP A 32 7.02 12.52 -0.05
N VAL A 33 5.90 12.61 -0.76
CA VAL A 33 5.34 11.49 -1.55
C VAL A 33 5.35 11.85 -3.02
N LYS A 34 6.02 11.02 -3.82
CA LYS A 34 6.09 11.14 -5.27
C LYS A 34 5.16 10.11 -5.92
N ARG A 35 4.27 10.59 -6.79
CA ARG A 35 3.44 9.75 -7.66
C ARG A 35 4.23 9.39 -8.89
N PHE A 36 4.22 8.10 -9.24
CA PHE A 36 4.76 7.57 -10.48
C PHE A 36 3.64 6.94 -11.29
N VAL A 37 3.54 7.31 -12.55
CA VAL A 37 2.76 6.61 -13.56
C VAL A 37 3.75 5.95 -14.50
N VAL A 38 3.65 4.64 -14.70
CA VAL A 38 4.58 3.87 -15.54
C VAL A 38 3.81 3.04 -16.56
N GLU A 39 4.52 2.61 -17.60
CA GLU A 39 3.95 1.67 -18.58
C GLU A 39 3.46 0.39 -17.91
N LYS A 40 2.34 -0.15 -18.40
CA LYS A 40 1.83 -1.45 -17.99
C LYS A 40 2.26 -2.51 -19.01
N PRO A 41 3.10 -3.50 -18.63
CA PRO A 41 3.48 -4.55 -19.56
C PRO A 41 2.26 -5.37 -20.01
N THR A 42 2.30 -5.88 -21.25
CA THR A 42 1.21 -6.71 -21.78
C THR A 42 1.04 -7.97 -20.93
N GLY A 43 -0.19 -8.27 -20.54
CA GLY A 43 -0.51 -9.42 -19.68
C GLY A 43 -0.16 -9.24 -18.20
N TYR A 44 0.39 -8.09 -17.81
CA TYR A 44 0.70 -7.80 -16.41
C TYR A 44 -0.58 -7.45 -15.65
N SER A 45 -0.99 -8.29 -14.71
CA SER A 45 -2.26 -8.13 -13.99
C SER A 45 -2.07 -8.20 -12.48
N PHE A 46 -2.89 -7.46 -11.75
CA PHE A 46 -2.92 -7.48 -10.29
C PHE A 46 -4.36 -7.38 -9.77
N ILE A 47 -4.54 -7.74 -8.50
CA ILE A 47 -5.76 -7.49 -7.73
C ILE A 47 -5.52 -6.26 -6.84
N SER A 48 -6.54 -5.42 -6.67
CA SER A 48 -6.44 -4.25 -5.79
C SER A 48 -5.95 -4.62 -4.39
N GLY A 49 -4.95 -3.88 -3.88
CA GLY A 49 -4.25 -4.17 -2.63
C GLY A 49 -2.99 -5.04 -2.77
N GLN A 50 -2.68 -5.53 -3.97
CA GLN A 50 -1.40 -6.18 -4.27
C GLN A 50 -0.28 -5.17 -4.57
N ALA A 51 0.94 -5.68 -4.59
CA ALA A 51 2.17 -4.94 -4.85
C ALA A 51 3.07 -5.70 -5.83
N THR A 52 4.11 -5.01 -6.29
CA THR A 52 5.26 -5.61 -6.97
C THR A 52 6.55 -5.14 -6.32
N LYS A 53 7.63 -5.89 -6.52
CA LYS A 53 8.96 -5.34 -6.28
C LYS A 53 9.30 -4.41 -7.44
N VAL A 54 9.92 -3.29 -7.11
CA VAL A 54 10.45 -2.33 -8.08
C VAL A 54 11.91 -2.10 -7.76
N SER A 55 12.73 -2.01 -8.81
CA SER A 55 14.08 -1.47 -8.75
C SER A 55 14.28 -0.46 -9.88
N ILE A 56 15.41 0.25 -9.85
CA ILE A 56 15.71 1.31 -10.82
C ILE A 56 16.66 0.74 -11.86
N ASN A 57 16.42 0.98 -13.15
CA ASN A 57 17.26 0.47 -14.24
C ASN A 57 18.58 1.25 -14.41
N LEU A 58 19.31 1.45 -13.32
CA LEU A 58 20.61 2.12 -13.29
C LEU A 58 21.69 1.19 -12.72
N PRO A 59 22.97 1.36 -13.11
CA PRO A 59 24.10 0.64 -12.50
C PRO A 59 24.07 0.76 -10.98
N GLY A 60 24.24 -0.36 -10.27
CA GLY A 60 24.18 -0.42 -8.81
C GLY A 60 22.76 -0.55 -8.21
N TRP A 61 21.71 -0.19 -8.95
CA TRP A 61 20.33 -0.13 -8.43
C TRP A 61 19.42 -1.25 -8.91
N LYS A 62 19.77 -1.96 -10.00
CA LYS A 62 18.93 -3.01 -10.60
C LYS A 62 18.55 -4.15 -9.64
N ASN A 63 19.42 -4.44 -8.66
CA ASN A 63 19.23 -5.50 -7.67
C ASN A 63 18.76 -4.98 -6.30
N GLN A 64 18.48 -3.68 -6.18
CA GLN A 64 17.96 -3.06 -4.96
C GLN A 64 16.43 -3.00 -5.03
N LEU A 65 15.79 -4.12 -4.71
CA LEU A 65 14.34 -4.27 -4.85
C LEU A 65 13.62 -3.72 -3.61
N ARG A 66 12.53 -2.98 -3.81
CA ARG A 66 11.59 -2.61 -2.74
C ARG A 66 10.15 -2.89 -3.14
N PRO A 67 9.30 -3.32 -2.20
CA PRO A 67 7.88 -3.55 -2.48
C PRO A 67 7.14 -2.21 -2.59
N PHE A 68 6.29 -2.07 -3.61
CA PHE A 68 5.33 -0.96 -3.72
C PHE A 68 3.97 -1.46 -4.19
N SER A 69 2.94 -1.07 -3.43
CA SER A 69 1.54 -1.38 -3.74
C SER A 69 1.08 -0.58 -4.95
N PHE A 70 0.30 -1.21 -5.82
CA PHE A 70 -0.39 -0.49 -6.88
C PHE A 70 -1.44 0.43 -6.26
N THR A 71 -1.51 1.67 -6.72
CA THR A 71 -2.54 2.62 -6.26
C THR A 71 -3.67 2.78 -7.26
N ASN A 72 -3.49 2.34 -8.51
CA ASN A 72 -4.49 2.42 -9.58
C ASN A 72 -5.33 1.13 -9.73
N LEU A 73 -6.22 1.11 -10.73
CA LEU A 73 -7.07 -0.04 -11.05
C LEU A 73 -6.44 -0.92 -12.13
N ASN A 74 -6.66 -2.23 -12.03
CA ASN A 74 -6.07 -3.20 -12.95
C ASN A 74 -6.59 -3.09 -14.39
N ASP A 75 -7.73 -2.47 -14.65
CA ASP A 75 -8.22 -2.28 -16.03
C ASP A 75 -7.69 -1.02 -16.72
N GLN A 76 -6.82 -0.27 -16.04
CA GLN A 76 -6.12 0.86 -16.66
C GLN A 76 -4.88 0.39 -17.41
N ASN A 77 -4.53 1.13 -18.47
CA ASN A 77 -3.41 0.84 -19.37
C ASN A 77 -2.04 1.29 -18.83
N TYR A 78 -1.98 1.67 -17.55
CA TYR A 78 -0.76 2.10 -16.85
C TYR A 78 -0.72 1.47 -15.46
N LEU A 79 0.43 1.55 -14.80
CA LEU A 79 0.58 1.23 -13.38
C LEU A 79 0.92 2.50 -12.62
N GLU A 80 0.46 2.59 -11.37
CA GLU A 80 0.66 3.76 -10.52
C GLU A 80 1.20 3.36 -9.15
N PHE A 81 2.15 4.15 -8.68
CA PHE A 81 2.70 4.04 -7.34
C PHE A 81 2.71 5.42 -6.68
N MET A 82 2.42 5.48 -5.40
CA MET A 82 2.62 6.68 -4.57
C MET A 82 3.65 6.33 -3.51
N ILE A 83 4.87 6.85 -3.67
CA ILE A 83 6.04 6.40 -2.93
C ILE A 83 6.50 7.52 -2.03
N LYS A 84 6.54 7.25 -0.72
CA LYS A 84 7.17 8.15 0.25
C LYS A 84 8.69 8.10 0.07
N ILE A 85 9.28 9.28 -0.10
CA ILE A 85 10.69 9.49 -0.32
C ILE A 85 11.37 9.70 1.03
N TYR A 86 12.41 8.90 1.28
CA TYR A 86 13.24 9.00 2.48
C TYR A 86 14.62 9.46 2.02
N GLU A 87 15.02 10.65 2.46
CA GLU A 87 16.27 11.31 2.04
C GLU A 87 17.42 11.14 3.03
N ASP A 88 17.15 10.56 4.19
CA ASP A 88 18.06 10.41 5.33
C ASP A 88 19.23 9.46 5.08
N HIS A 89 19.13 8.60 4.07
CA HIS A 89 20.23 7.75 3.60
C HIS A 89 20.17 7.51 2.09
N GLU A 90 21.29 7.10 1.49
CA GLU A 90 21.26 6.57 0.12
C GLU A 90 20.48 5.25 0.12
N GLY A 91 19.36 5.24 -0.58
CA GLY A 91 18.43 4.13 -0.60
C GLY A 91 17.52 4.20 -1.82
N VAL A 92 16.79 3.12 -2.07
CA VAL A 92 15.93 3.00 -3.27
C VAL A 92 14.91 4.13 -3.36
N THR A 93 14.29 4.49 -2.24
CA THR A 93 13.32 5.60 -2.19
C THR A 93 13.96 6.95 -2.44
N ASN A 94 15.15 7.23 -1.87
CA ASN A 94 15.92 8.45 -2.16
C ASN A 94 16.19 8.57 -3.67
N MET A 95 16.65 7.48 -4.28
CA MET A 95 16.94 7.44 -5.72
C MET A 95 15.68 7.57 -6.58
N LEU A 96 14.58 6.93 -6.20
CA LEU A 96 13.29 7.14 -6.86
C LEU A 96 12.86 8.61 -6.77
N GLY A 97 13.12 9.30 -5.65
CA GLY A 97 12.87 10.73 -5.51
C GLY A 97 13.53 11.58 -6.61
N ARG A 98 14.70 11.13 -7.09
CA ARG A 98 15.47 11.75 -8.18
C ARG A 98 15.01 11.31 -9.59
N SER A 99 14.24 10.23 -9.70
CA SER A 99 13.75 9.71 -10.98
C SER A 99 12.61 10.56 -11.54
N ASN A 100 12.62 10.84 -12.84
CA ASN A 100 11.65 11.70 -13.53
C ASN A 100 11.00 10.98 -14.72
N THR A 101 10.08 11.65 -15.40
CA THR A 101 9.52 11.18 -16.68
C THR A 101 10.65 10.84 -17.66
N GLY A 102 10.52 9.69 -18.32
CA GLY A 102 11.50 9.14 -19.26
C GLY A 102 12.49 8.15 -18.63
N ASP A 103 12.65 8.14 -17.31
CA ASP A 103 13.48 7.14 -16.63
C ASP A 103 12.86 5.74 -16.69
N GLU A 104 13.66 4.73 -16.37
CA GLU A 104 13.27 3.33 -16.46
C GLU A 104 13.28 2.65 -15.08
N LEU A 105 12.18 1.96 -14.77
CA LEU A 105 12.06 1.10 -13.61
C LEU A 105 12.00 -0.36 -14.05
N ILE A 106 12.33 -1.27 -13.13
CA ILE A 106 12.21 -2.71 -13.34
C ILE A 106 11.12 -3.22 -12.42
N LEU A 107 10.06 -3.78 -13.02
CA LEU A 107 8.98 -4.46 -12.30
C LEU A 107 9.28 -5.96 -12.23
N HIS A 108 8.84 -6.57 -11.15
CA HIS A 108 8.97 -8.00 -10.88
C HIS A 108 7.59 -8.64 -10.70
N ASP A 109 7.55 -9.84 -10.14
CA ASP A 109 6.31 -10.56 -9.89
C ASP A 109 5.41 -9.83 -8.88
N VAL A 110 4.11 -9.89 -9.16
CA VAL A 110 3.05 -9.37 -8.29
C VAL A 110 2.88 -10.30 -7.09
N PHE A 111 2.72 -9.73 -5.90
CA PHE A 111 2.39 -10.45 -4.67
C PHE A 111 1.36 -9.68 -3.85
N GLY A 112 0.66 -10.38 -2.96
CA GLY A 112 -0.38 -9.79 -2.12
C GLY A 112 0.18 -9.12 -0.86
N VAL A 113 -0.26 -7.89 -0.62
CA VAL A 113 0.03 -7.13 0.61
C VAL A 113 -1.22 -7.08 1.49
N ILE A 114 -2.35 -6.63 0.93
CA ILE A 114 -3.66 -6.66 1.58
C ILE A 114 -4.67 -7.27 0.62
N GLN A 115 -5.44 -8.26 1.09
CA GLN A 115 -6.58 -8.80 0.34
C GLN A 115 -7.89 -8.35 0.99
N TYR A 116 -8.76 -7.72 0.21
CA TYR A 116 -10.10 -7.37 0.66
C TYR A 116 -10.96 -8.63 0.88
N LYS A 117 -11.55 -8.76 2.08
CA LYS A 117 -12.37 -9.91 2.52
C LYS A 117 -13.84 -9.56 2.75
N GLY A 118 -14.20 -8.27 2.68
CA GLY A 118 -15.56 -7.78 2.90
C GLY A 118 -15.56 -6.43 3.61
N PRO A 119 -16.75 -5.82 3.83
CA PRO A 119 -16.87 -4.54 4.53
C PRO A 119 -16.17 -4.55 5.88
N GLY A 120 -15.57 -3.42 6.26
CA GLY A 120 -14.81 -3.30 7.50
C GLY A 120 -14.08 -1.98 7.64
N VAL A 121 -13.17 -1.93 8.62
CA VAL A 121 -12.42 -0.71 8.95
C VAL A 121 -11.00 -0.81 8.43
N PHE A 122 -10.62 0.11 7.56
CA PHE A 122 -9.26 0.35 7.11
C PHE A 122 -8.57 1.29 8.10
N ILE A 123 -7.41 0.90 8.62
CA ILE A 123 -6.62 1.65 9.59
C ILE A 123 -5.23 1.86 9.01
N ALA A 124 -4.96 3.09 8.54
CA ALA A 124 -3.74 3.45 7.82
C ALA A 124 -2.85 4.39 8.63
N GLY A 125 -1.54 4.20 8.54
CA GLY A 125 -0.53 5.15 9.01
C GLY A 125 0.35 5.66 7.87
N GLY A 126 0.32 6.97 7.58
CA GLY A 126 1.14 7.59 6.53
C GLY A 126 1.01 6.90 5.16
N ALA A 127 2.14 6.46 4.58
CA ALA A 127 2.15 5.78 3.27
C ALA A 127 1.47 4.40 3.26
N GLY A 128 1.12 3.85 4.44
CA GLY A 128 0.34 2.62 4.56
C GLY A 128 -1.08 2.71 3.97
N ILE A 129 -1.52 3.89 3.55
CA ILE A 129 -2.77 4.06 2.80
C ILE A 129 -2.71 3.45 1.38
N THR A 130 -1.52 3.30 0.81
CA THR A 130 -1.34 2.97 -0.62
C THR A 130 -2.05 1.70 -1.09
N PRO A 131 -1.98 0.53 -0.41
CA PRO A 131 -2.78 -0.63 -0.81
C PRO A 131 -4.29 -0.36 -0.71
N PHE A 132 -4.72 0.47 0.24
CA PHE A 132 -6.13 0.79 0.44
C PHE A 132 -6.67 1.71 -0.65
N ILE A 133 -5.86 2.60 -1.24
CA ILE A 133 -6.30 3.46 -2.35
C ILE A 133 -6.83 2.61 -3.50
N SER A 134 -6.08 1.59 -3.94
CA SER A 134 -6.50 0.71 -5.03
C SER A 134 -7.76 -0.10 -4.68
N ILE A 135 -7.88 -0.56 -3.42
CA ILE A 135 -9.08 -1.27 -2.93
C ILE A 135 -10.29 -0.33 -2.92
N LEU A 136 -10.17 0.86 -2.34
CA LEU A 136 -11.26 1.82 -2.21
C LEU A 136 -11.71 2.36 -3.56
N ARG A 137 -10.78 2.61 -4.50
CA ARG A 137 -11.10 2.95 -5.89
C ARG A 137 -11.90 1.84 -6.58
N ASP A 138 -11.53 0.58 -6.36
CA ASP A 138 -12.23 -0.56 -6.96
C ASP A 138 -13.65 -0.69 -6.39
N LEU A 139 -13.78 -0.60 -5.07
CA LEU A 139 -15.08 -0.60 -4.39
C LEU A 139 -15.95 0.57 -4.83
N TYR A 140 -15.37 1.77 -4.99
CA TYR A 140 -16.12 2.95 -5.44
C TYR A 140 -16.64 2.76 -6.86
N LYS A 141 -15.78 2.34 -7.79
CA LYS A 141 -16.15 2.06 -9.19
C LYS A 141 -17.31 1.07 -9.30
N HIS A 142 -17.29 0.04 -8.46
CA HIS A 142 -18.31 -1.01 -8.44
C HIS A 142 -19.49 -0.72 -7.49
N ARG A 143 -19.58 0.47 -6.88
CA ARG A 143 -20.64 0.87 -5.94
C ARG A 143 -20.76 -0.05 -4.71
N ARG A 144 -19.63 -0.52 -4.19
CA ARG A 144 -19.49 -1.47 -3.07
C ARG A 144 -18.83 -0.87 -1.81
N LEU A 145 -18.73 0.47 -1.73
CA LEU A 145 -18.13 1.13 -0.56
C LEU A 145 -18.95 1.03 0.73
N ARG A 146 -20.27 0.77 0.65
CA ARG A 146 -21.13 0.73 1.84
C ARG A 146 -20.59 -0.26 2.89
N GLY A 147 -20.50 0.21 4.14
CA GLY A 147 -19.98 -0.57 5.27
C GLY A 147 -18.45 -0.55 5.41
N ASN A 148 -17.75 0.26 4.62
CA ASN A 148 -16.31 0.46 4.76
C ASN A 148 -16.03 1.82 5.40
N LYS A 149 -15.09 1.85 6.34
CA LYS A 149 -14.61 3.07 7.02
C LYS A 149 -13.10 3.16 6.90
N LEU A 150 -12.55 4.37 6.76
CA LEU A 150 -11.12 4.63 6.81
C LEU A 150 -10.77 5.49 8.02
N ILE A 151 -9.90 4.99 8.88
CA ILE A 151 -9.25 5.73 9.97
C ILE A 151 -7.80 5.96 9.54
N TYR A 152 -7.44 7.19 9.24
CA TYR A 152 -6.15 7.54 8.65
C TYR A 152 -5.33 8.45 9.55
N SER A 153 -4.23 7.93 10.10
CA SER A 153 -3.30 8.65 10.96
C SER A 153 -2.13 9.22 10.16
N ASN A 154 -1.89 10.52 10.32
CA ASN A 154 -0.80 11.27 9.71
C ASN A 154 -0.08 12.17 10.73
N LYS A 155 1.03 12.82 10.36
CA LYS A 155 1.66 13.79 11.28
C LYS A 155 0.88 15.11 11.23
N THR A 156 0.65 15.62 10.04
CA THR A 156 -0.08 16.87 9.76
C THR A 156 -1.11 16.66 8.64
N SER A 157 -1.94 17.66 8.41
CA SER A 157 -2.89 17.72 7.28
C SER A 157 -2.19 17.65 5.92
N THR A 158 -0.99 18.24 5.80
CA THR A 158 -0.19 18.24 4.56
C THR A 158 0.44 16.88 4.20
N ASP A 159 0.32 15.87 5.06
CA ASP A 159 0.75 14.49 4.80
C ASP A 159 -0.35 13.64 4.15
N VAL A 160 -1.60 14.11 4.11
CA VAL A 160 -2.74 13.26 3.71
C VAL A 160 -2.69 12.99 2.21
N ILE A 161 -2.30 11.77 1.85
CA ILE A 161 -2.25 11.31 0.47
C ILE A 161 -3.68 11.16 -0.07
N MET A 162 -3.97 11.80 -1.22
CA MET A 162 -5.26 11.74 -1.93
C MET A 162 -6.48 12.17 -1.10
N GLU A 163 -6.34 13.20 -0.27
CA GLU A 163 -7.40 13.66 0.64
C GLU A 163 -8.74 13.91 -0.07
N GLU A 164 -8.75 14.71 -1.13
CA GLU A 164 -9.97 15.09 -1.84
C GLU A 164 -10.69 13.87 -2.44
N GLU A 165 -9.93 12.92 -3.00
CA GLU A 165 -10.46 11.69 -3.58
C GLU A 165 -11.08 10.79 -2.50
N LEU A 166 -10.36 10.59 -1.39
CA LEU A 166 -10.85 9.80 -0.25
C LEU A 166 -12.09 10.43 0.37
N GLN A 167 -12.11 11.76 0.52
CA GLN A 167 -13.26 12.51 1.03
C GLN A 167 -14.48 12.37 0.12
N LYS A 168 -14.30 12.39 -1.20
CA LYS A 168 -15.36 12.16 -2.18
C LYS A 168 -15.92 10.75 -2.12
N MET A 169 -15.06 9.74 -1.93
CA MET A 169 -15.47 8.33 -1.89
C MET A 169 -16.21 7.97 -0.59
N LEU A 170 -15.67 8.39 0.55
CA LEU A 170 -16.10 7.89 1.87
C LEU A 170 -16.91 8.92 2.68
N SER A 171 -16.86 10.20 2.34
CA SER A 171 -17.60 11.25 3.04
C SER A 171 -17.32 11.20 4.57
N HIS A 172 -18.33 10.91 5.39
CA HIS A 172 -18.23 10.85 6.85
C HIS A 172 -17.49 9.59 7.34
N ASP A 173 -17.34 8.57 6.50
CA ASP A 173 -16.58 7.35 6.80
C ASP A 173 -15.07 7.52 6.57
N PHE A 174 -14.61 8.74 6.21
CA PHE A 174 -13.20 9.09 6.18
C PHE A 174 -12.81 9.91 7.40
N ILE A 175 -12.14 9.26 8.35
CA ILE A 175 -11.69 9.85 9.61
C ILE A 175 -10.19 10.13 9.54
N LYS A 176 -9.81 11.39 9.75
CA LYS A 176 -8.43 11.87 9.73
C LYS A 176 -7.95 12.15 11.15
N LEU A 177 -6.78 11.63 11.51
CA LEU A 177 -6.10 11.90 12.77
C LEU A 177 -4.71 12.50 12.51
N PHE A 178 -4.38 13.54 13.26
CA PHE A 178 -3.09 14.22 13.15
C PHE A 178 -2.33 14.13 14.47
N THR A 179 -1.08 13.69 14.40
CA THR A 179 -0.28 13.41 15.61
C THR A 179 0.68 14.54 15.99
N ARG A 180 0.82 15.55 15.12
CA ARG A 180 1.69 16.72 15.31
C ARG A 180 1.00 18.04 14.98
N GLU A 181 -0.31 18.04 14.78
CA GLU A 181 -1.09 19.23 14.44
C GLU A 181 -2.41 19.23 15.20
N ASN A 182 -2.79 20.38 15.74
CA ASN A 182 -4.10 20.61 16.34
C ASN A 182 -4.86 21.59 15.45
N ILE A 183 -5.71 21.06 14.58
CA ILE A 183 -6.57 21.86 13.69
C ILE A 183 -8.00 21.75 14.18
N VAL A 184 -8.73 22.88 14.18
CA VAL A 184 -10.17 22.89 14.46
C VAL A 184 -10.89 21.96 13.48
N GLY A 185 -11.70 21.05 14.01
CA GLY A 185 -12.43 20.05 13.21
C GLY A 185 -11.69 18.72 12.99
N TYR A 186 -10.47 18.57 13.52
CA TYR A 186 -9.68 17.34 13.40
C TYR A 186 -9.23 16.79 14.75
N ILE A 187 -8.99 15.48 14.80
CA ILE A 187 -8.63 14.79 16.04
C ILE A 187 -7.09 14.78 16.18
N GLY A 188 -6.58 15.61 17.09
CA GLY A 188 -5.16 15.71 17.43
C GLY A 188 -4.66 14.61 18.36
N ARG A 189 -4.73 13.32 17.96
CA ARG A 189 -4.25 12.21 18.78
C ARG A 189 -3.72 11.03 17.96
N ARG A 190 -2.96 10.15 18.62
CA ARG A 190 -2.62 8.83 18.08
C ARG A 190 -3.81 7.88 18.23
N ILE A 191 -3.90 6.90 17.33
CA ILE A 191 -4.84 5.79 17.48
C ILE A 191 -4.33 4.90 18.62
N ASP A 192 -5.03 4.93 19.74
CA ASP A 192 -4.77 4.10 20.91
C ASP A 192 -5.98 3.20 21.20
N ARG A 193 -5.87 2.35 22.22
CA ARG A 193 -6.96 1.46 22.64
C ARG A 193 -8.27 2.19 22.94
N ASN A 194 -8.22 3.34 23.62
CA ASN A 194 -9.42 4.08 24.00
C ASN A 194 -10.11 4.68 22.77
N TYR A 195 -9.34 5.20 21.82
CA TYR A 195 -9.86 5.68 20.55
C TYR A 195 -10.61 4.57 19.80
N LEU A 196 -10.07 3.36 19.76
CA LEU A 196 -10.75 2.22 19.13
C LEU A 196 -12.06 1.89 19.84
N ILE A 197 -12.09 1.87 21.18
CA ILE A 197 -13.32 1.65 21.97
C ILE A 197 -14.37 2.74 21.67
N GLU A 198 -13.95 4.00 21.57
CA GLU A 198 -14.84 5.14 21.31
C GLU A 198 -15.45 5.10 19.89
N ASN A 199 -14.77 4.52 18.90
CA ASN A 199 -15.11 4.67 17.47
C ASN A 199 -15.49 3.36 16.75
N ILE A 200 -15.32 2.21 17.40
CA ILE A 200 -15.61 0.88 16.86
C ILE A 200 -16.58 0.18 17.82
N THR A 201 -17.75 -0.20 17.30
CA THR A 201 -18.81 -0.84 18.07
C THR A 201 -18.82 -2.37 17.94
N ASP A 202 -18.19 -2.91 16.90
CA ASP A 202 -18.13 -4.34 16.61
C ASP A 202 -16.69 -4.73 16.26
N PHE A 203 -16.07 -5.58 17.07
CA PHE A 203 -14.71 -6.09 16.83
C PHE A 203 -14.70 -7.44 16.10
N GLY A 204 -15.86 -8.01 15.78
CA GLY A 204 -16.00 -9.19 14.92
C GLY A 204 -15.95 -8.89 13.43
N GLN A 205 -16.00 -7.61 13.03
CA GLN A 205 -15.88 -7.19 11.63
C GLN A 205 -14.45 -7.28 11.10
N HIS A 206 -14.26 -7.11 9.77
CA HIS A 206 -12.93 -7.05 9.18
C HIS A 206 -12.19 -5.75 9.54
N PHE A 207 -10.90 -5.90 9.84
CA PHE A 207 -9.94 -4.81 10.00
C PHE A 207 -8.81 -4.97 9.00
N TYR A 208 -8.50 -3.91 8.27
CA TYR A 208 -7.37 -3.85 7.35
C TYR A 208 -6.34 -2.87 7.91
N VAL A 209 -5.14 -3.33 8.25
CA VAL A 209 -4.13 -2.49 8.93
C VAL A 209 -2.86 -2.42 8.11
N CYS A 210 -2.40 -1.19 7.80
CA CYS A 210 -1.15 -0.98 7.06
C CYS A 210 -0.48 0.34 7.48
N GLY A 211 0.84 0.34 7.60
CA GLY A 211 1.63 1.46 8.09
C GLY A 211 3.00 1.01 8.61
N PRO A 212 3.74 1.91 9.30
CA PRO A 212 5.01 1.54 9.92
C PRO A 212 4.87 0.34 10.86
N SER A 213 5.91 -0.50 10.99
CA SER A 213 5.82 -1.77 11.73
C SER A 213 5.32 -1.61 13.16
N GLU A 214 5.77 -0.58 13.88
CA GLU A 214 5.32 -0.30 15.25
C GLU A 214 3.86 0.17 15.30
N PHE A 215 3.37 0.86 14.26
CA PHE A 215 1.96 1.21 14.14
C PHE A 215 1.12 -0.05 13.94
N VAL A 216 1.46 -0.90 12.96
CA VAL A 216 0.72 -2.14 12.69
C VAL A 216 0.67 -3.01 13.95
N LYS A 217 1.83 -3.26 14.57
CA LYS A 217 1.94 -4.06 15.80
C LYS A 217 1.04 -3.56 16.92
N ASN A 218 1.05 -2.26 17.21
CA ASN A 218 0.25 -1.69 18.30
C ASN A 218 -1.25 -1.75 17.99
N ILE A 219 -1.66 -1.42 16.76
CA ILE A 219 -3.07 -1.49 16.35
C ILE A 219 -3.57 -2.93 16.38
N THR A 220 -2.84 -3.89 15.81
CA THR A 220 -3.25 -5.30 15.83
C THR A 220 -3.35 -5.81 17.26
N LYS A 221 -2.42 -5.44 18.14
CA LYS A 221 -2.48 -5.82 19.56
C LYS A 221 -3.77 -5.30 20.21
N HIS A 222 -4.09 -4.02 20.03
CA HIS A 222 -5.30 -3.44 20.60
C HIS A 222 -6.58 -4.07 20.03
N LEU A 223 -6.63 -4.35 18.72
CA LEU A 223 -7.77 -5.02 18.11
C LEU A 223 -7.98 -6.43 18.72
N PHE A 224 -6.91 -7.21 18.89
CA PHE A 224 -7.00 -8.52 19.54
C PHE A 224 -7.42 -8.43 21.01
N ASP A 225 -6.85 -7.48 21.78
CA ASP A 225 -7.25 -7.23 23.17
C ASP A 225 -8.73 -6.81 23.30
N LEU A 226 -9.34 -6.32 22.21
CA LEU A 226 -10.73 -5.86 22.13
C LEU A 226 -11.66 -6.89 21.47
N GLY A 227 -11.17 -8.09 21.14
CA GLY A 227 -11.99 -9.21 20.68
C GLY A 227 -11.97 -9.50 19.18
N ALA A 228 -11.14 -8.79 18.39
CA ALA A 228 -10.88 -9.19 17.02
C ALA A 228 -10.10 -10.51 16.97
N THR A 229 -10.12 -11.20 15.83
CA THR A 229 -9.48 -12.51 15.65
C THR A 229 -8.50 -12.47 14.49
N ALA A 230 -7.62 -13.47 14.41
CA ALA A 230 -6.66 -13.56 13.31
C ALA A 230 -7.33 -13.63 11.92
N ASP A 231 -8.56 -14.16 11.84
CA ASP A 231 -9.32 -14.25 10.60
C ASP A 231 -9.94 -12.91 10.19
N THR A 232 -10.18 -12.02 11.16
CA THR A 232 -10.80 -10.72 10.93
C THR A 232 -9.79 -9.58 10.78
N VAL A 233 -8.54 -9.77 11.21
CA VAL A 233 -7.47 -8.75 11.09
C VAL A 233 -6.52 -9.09 9.95
N ILE A 234 -6.65 -8.35 8.84
CA ILE A 234 -5.81 -8.44 7.65
C ILE A 234 -4.75 -7.33 7.73
N PHE A 235 -3.47 -7.68 7.66
CA PHE A 235 -2.39 -6.70 7.68
C PHE A 235 -1.22 -7.13 6.81
N GLU A 236 -0.44 -6.15 6.38
CA GLU A 236 0.82 -6.37 5.68
C GLU A 236 1.83 -7.00 6.64
N LYS A 237 2.33 -8.20 6.29
CA LYS A 237 3.34 -8.93 7.06
C LYS A 237 4.75 -8.48 6.74
#